data_AF-A0A6J7KAN1-F1
#
_entry.id   AF-A0A6J7KAN1-F1
#
_cell.length_a   1.000
_cell.length_b   1.000
_cell.length_c   1.000
_cell.angle_alpha   90.00
_cell.angle_beta   90.00
_cell.angle_gamma   90.00
#
_symmetry.space_group_name_H-M   'P 1'
#
loop_
_entity.id
_entity.type
_entity.pdbx_description
1 polymer ?
#
loop_
_entity_poly.entity_id
_entity_poly.type
_entity_poly.pdbx_seq_one_letter_code
_entity_poly.pdbx_strand_id
1 'polypeptide(L)' 'MLETNVEFWAAIVLDFAQVPANLFTSMFTAARTAGWSAHILEQKRTGRIIRPSARYVGPGPRKPKDVKGWDESVESLHS' A
#
# COMPACT_ATOMS: atom_id res chain seq x y z
N MET A 1 3.78 -27.37 7.99
CA MET A 1 2.32 -27.51 8.10
C MET A 1 1.72 -26.14 7.93
N LEU A 2 0.56 -26.06 7.29
CA LEU A 2 -0.26 -24.84 7.26
C LEU A 2 -1.12 -24.86 8.52
N GLU A 3 -0.90 -23.88 9.39
CA GLU A 3 -1.66 -23.72 10.62
C GLU A 3 -2.79 -22.71 10.43
N THR A 4 -3.78 -22.77 11.30
CA THR A 4 -4.89 -21.83 11.29
C THR A 4 -4.41 -20.45 11.73
N ASN A 5 -4.73 -19.43 10.95
CA ASN A 5 -4.38 -18.06 11.27
C ASN A 5 -5.28 -17.48 12.37
N VAL A 6 -4.87 -16.34 12.95
CA VAL A 6 -5.65 -15.68 14.01
C VAL A 6 -6.99 -15.15 13.48
N GLU A 7 -7.04 -14.80 12.20
CA GLU A 7 -8.21 -14.26 11.53
C GLU A 7 -9.39 -15.24 11.55
N PHE A 8 -9.13 -16.55 11.46
CA PHE A 8 -10.15 -17.59 11.55
C PHE A 8 -10.93 -17.51 12.87
N TRP A 9 -10.22 -17.48 14.00
CA TRP A 9 -10.86 -17.40 15.31
C TRP A 9 -11.40 -16.00 15.62
N ALA A 10 -10.72 -14.95 15.16
CA ALA A 10 -11.18 -13.58 15.32
C ALA A 10 -12.53 -13.34 14.65
N ALA A 11 -12.77 -13.92 13.47
CA ALA A 11 -14.06 -13.82 12.79
C ALA A 11 -15.19 -14.43 13.62
N ILE A 12 -14.98 -15.60 14.24
CA ILE A 12 -15.96 -16.25 15.13
C ILE A 12 -16.26 -15.37 16.36
N VAL A 13 -15.23 -14.78 16.96
CA VAL A 13 -15.40 -13.90 18.13
C VAL A 13 -16.18 -12.62 17.78
N LEU A 14 -15.89 -12.00 16.64
CA LEU A 14 -16.56 -10.78 16.20
C LEU A 14 -18.00 -11.05 15.74
N ASP A 15 -18.25 -12.19 15.08
CA ASP A 15 -19.59 -12.65 14.73
C ASP A 15 -20.43 -12.92 15.98
N PHE A 16 -19.86 -13.59 16.97
CA PHE A 16 -20.50 -13.78 18.29
C PHE A 16 -20.84 -12.45 18.97
N ALA A 17 -19.99 -11.44 18.81
CA ALA A 17 -20.23 -10.08 19.30
C ALA A 17 -21.21 -9.26 18.43
N GLN A 18 -21.85 -9.89 17.44
CA GLN A 18 -22.80 -9.28 16.51
C GLN A 18 -22.24 -8.10 15.72
N VAL A 19 -20.92 -8.10 15.48
CA VAL A 19 -20.30 -7.10 14.61
C VAL A 19 -20.64 -7.45 13.16
N PRO A 20 -21.20 -6.52 12.36
CA PRO A 20 -21.36 -6.73 10.93
C PRO A 20 -20.03 -7.09 10.25
N ALA A 21 -20.02 -8.10 9.38
CA ALA A 21 -18.79 -8.60 8.76
C ALA A 21 -18.00 -7.52 7.99
N ASN A 22 -18.69 -6.56 7.38
CA ASN A 22 -18.08 -5.42 6.70
C ASN A 22 -17.33 -4.46 7.65
N LEU A 23 -17.51 -4.58 8.97
CA LEU A 23 -16.81 -3.81 10.00
C LEU A 23 -15.65 -4.56 10.66
N PHE A 24 -15.38 -5.82 10.30
CA PHE A 24 -14.28 -6.59 10.91
C PHE A 24 -12.92 -5.91 10.72
N THR A 25 -12.65 -5.39 9.51
CA THR A 25 -11.43 -4.64 9.23
C THR A 25 -11.35 -3.37 10.09
N SER A 26 -12.47 -2.66 10.28
CA SER A 26 -12.52 -1.47 11.13
C SER A 26 -12.21 -1.79 12.60
N MET A 27 -12.73 -2.91 13.13
CA MET A 27 -12.42 -3.38 14.48
C MET A 27 -10.93 -3.74 14.64
N PHE A 28 -10.35 -4.41 13.64
CA PHE A 28 -8.91 -4.68 13.60
C PHE A 28 -8.09 -3.38 13.58
N THR A 29 -8.46 -2.42 12.72
CA THR A 29 -7.82 -1.10 12.64
C THR A 29 -7.89 -0.37 13.99
N ALA A 30 -9.06 -0.32 14.62
CA ALA A 30 -9.27 0.31 15.91
C ALA A 30 -8.34 -0.30 16.97
N ALA A 31 -8.28 -1.63 17.05
CA ALA A 31 -7.37 -2.31 17.96
C ALA A 31 -5.90 -1.97 17.64
N ARG A 32 -5.52 -1.86 16.36
CA ARG A 32 -4.11 -1.65 15.93
C ARG A 32 -3.60 -0.24 15.99
N THR A 33 -4.46 0.74 16.17
CA THR A 33 -4.06 2.13 16.48
C THR A 33 -3.02 2.21 17.60
N ALA A 34 -3.15 1.43 18.67
CA ALA A 34 -2.19 1.42 19.79
C ALA A 34 -0.78 0.99 19.36
N GLY A 35 -0.69 -0.11 18.61
CA GLY A 35 0.60 -0.64 18.13
C GLY A 35 1.24 0.28 17.08
N TRP A 36 0.44 0.79 16.14
CA TRP A 36 0.93 1.74 15.15
C TRP A 36 1.43 3.03 15.78
N SER A 37 0.71 3.56 16.77
CA SER A 37 1.14 4.77 17.49
C SER A 37 2.46 4.55 18.22
N ALA A 38 2.63 3.40 18.86
CA ALA A 38 3.89 3.02 19.52
C ALA A 38 5.05 2.94 18.50
N HIS A 39 4.86 2.24 17.38
CA HIS A 39 5.89 2.12 16.34
C HIS A 39 6.21 3.46 15.66
N ILE A 40 5.23 4.34 15.45
CA ILE A 40 5.46 5.70 14.94
C ILE A 40 6.37 6.48 15.89
N LEU A 41 6.12 6.40 17.20
CA LEU A 41 6.94 7.09 18.20
C LEU A 41 8.36 6.50 18.28
N GLU A 42 8.49 5.17 18.20
CA GLU A 42 9.78 4.50 18.09
C GLU A 42 10.55 4.97 16.86
N GLN A 43 9.93 4.96 15.68
CA GLN A 43 10.57 5.40 14.44
C GLN A 43 10.99 6.87 14.50
N LYS A 44 10.16 7.73 15.11
CA LYS A 44 10.49 9.14 15.34
C LYS A 44 11.76 9.28 16.19
N ARG A 45 11.94 8.45 17.22
CA ARG A 45 13.14 8.44 18.08
C ARG A 45 14.36 7.88 17.37
N THR A 46 14.20 6.89 16.49
CA THR A 46 15.29 6.35 15.65
C THR A 46 15.85 7.41 14.69
N GLY A 47 15.01 8.33 14.19
CA GLY A 47 15.46 9.47 13.38
C GLY A 47 16.00 9.11 11.99
N ARG A 48 15.71 7.91 11.49
CA ARG A 48 16.20 7.42 10.19
C ARG A 48 15.10 7.46 9.13
N ILE A 49 15.39 8.06 7.98
CA ILE A 49 14.48 8.06 6.81
C ILE A 49 14.42 6.66 6.19
N ILE A 50 13.20 6.22 5.86
CA ILE A 50 12.96 4.99 5.10
C ILE A 50 12.86 5.38 3.62
N ARG A 51 13.90 5.08 2.83
CA ARG A 51 13.95 5.38 1.39
C ARG A 51 14.49 4.17 0.60
N PRO A 52 13.65 3.18 0.27
CA PRO A 52 14.06 2.05 -0.56
C PRO A 52 14.37 2.53 -1.99
N SER A 53 15.24 1.79 -2.69
CA SER A 53 15.49 1.97 -4.12
C SER A 53 14.84 0.85 -4.93
N ALA A 54 14.60 1.11 -6.21
CA ALA A 54 14.16 0.11 -7.17
C ALA A 54 15.15 0.03 -8.32
N ARG A 55 15.32 -1.17 -8.89
CA ARG A 55 16.13 -1.37 -10.09
C ARG A 55 15.26 -1.13 -11.32
N TYR A 56 15.63 -0.17 -12.15
CA TYR A 56 14.97 0.06 -13.43
C TYR A 56 15.29 -1.09 -14.40
N VAL A 57 14.24 -1.73 -14.92
CA VAL A 57 14.31 -2.81 -15.94
C VAL A 57 13.42 -2.49 -17.14
N GLY A 58 13.02 -1.22 -17.28
CA GLY A 58 12.22 -0.75 -18.41
C GLY A 58 13.08 -0.43 -19.64
N PRO A 59 12.45 0.08 -20.71
CA PRO A 59 13.16 0.47 -21.94
C PRO A 59 14.23 1.53 -21.69
N GLY A 60 15.31 1.52 -22.47
CA GLY A 60 16.31 2.59 -22.44
C GLY A 60 15.76 3.95 -22.92
N PRO A 61 16.60 4.99 -22.96
CA PRO A 61 16.21 6.29 -23.50
C PRO A 61 15.66 6.17 -24.92
N ARG A 62 14.51 6.80 -25.18
CA ARG A 62 13.81 6.78 -26.47
C ARG A 62 13.30 8.18 -26.81
N LYS A 63 13.24 8.53 -28.09
CA LYS A 63 12.67 9.82 -28.52
C LYS A 63 11.15 9.75 -28.38
N PRO A 64 10.46 10.89 -28.17
CA PRO A 64 9.00 10.90 -28.08
C PRO A 64 8.32 10.24 -29.30
N LYS A 65 8.85 10.47 -30.50
CA LYS A 65 8.39 9.85 -31.76
C LYS A 65 8.50 8.33 -31.83
N ASP A 66 9.37 7.73 -31.01
CA ASP A 66 9.57 6.27 -30.96
C ASP A 66 8.56 5.61 -29.98
N VAL A 67 7.70 6.41 -29.33
CA VAL A 67 6.65 5.92 -28.43
C VAL A 67 5.40 5.58 -29.25
N LYS A 68 4.90 4.35 -29.09
CA LYS A 68 3.62 3.93 -29.70
C LYS A 68 2.51 4.91 -29.32
N GLY A 69 1.83 5.48 -30.32
CA GLY A 69 0.77 6.48 -30.13
C GLY A 69 1.25 7.93 -30.21
N TRP A 70 2.50 8.18 -30.62
CA TRP A 70 2.93 9.52 -30.99
C TRP A 70 2.15 10.05 -32.19
N ASP A 71 1.69 11.30 -32.11
CA ASP A 71 1.03 12.03 -33.17
C ASP A 71 1.89 13.27 -33.51
N GLU A 72 2.11 13.52 -34.79
CA GLU A 72 2.89 14.68 -35.26
C GLU A 72 2.11 16.00 -35.08
N SER A 73 0.78 15.93 -34.90
CA SER A 73 -0.05 17.10 -34.59
C SER A 73 0.36 17.79 -33.27
N VAL A 74 1.05 17.09 -32.38
CA VAL A 74 1.50 17.60 -31.08
C VAL A 74 2.57 18.71 -31.22
N GLU A 75 3.36 18.67 -32.29
CA GLU A 75 4.36 19.72 -32.58
C GLU A 75 3.69 21.05 -32.97
N SER A 76 2.51 20.99 -33.58
CA SER A 76 1.73 22.17 -33.99
C SER A 76 0.96 22.84 -32.85
N LEU A 77 0.76 22.16 -31.72
CA LEU A 77 0.01 22.67 -30.56
C LEU A 77 0.83 23.61 -29.65
N HIS A 78 2.15 23.65 -29.82
CA HIS A 78 3.09 24.45 -29.02
C HIS A 78 3.75 25.59 -29.80
N SER A 79 3.25 25.90 -31.00
CA SER A 79 3.57 27.11 -31.77
C SER A 79 2.50 28.18 -31.53
#